data_AF-A0A6P0HNG0-F1
#
_entry.id   AF-A0A6P0HNG0-F1
#
_cell.length_a   1.000
_cell.length_b   1.000
_cell.length_c   1.000
_cell.angle_alpha   90.00
_cell.angle_beta   90.00
_cell.angle_gamma   90.00
#
_symmetry.space_group_name_H-M   'P 1'
#
loop_
_entity.id
_entity.type
_entity.pdbx_description
1 polymer ?
#
loop_
_entity_poly.entity_id
_entity_poly.type
_entity_poly.pdbx_seq_one_letter_code
_entity_poly.pdbx_strand_id
1 'polypeptide(L)'
;MRYLARPVGVAAVAVLLGATLLPGGAARAEAPSPAAVVALDDPTDPPPPLALPADPADITPEQAQQALERAEILLAGDGPAITAEGTPESPTLALRDLMIAKPKLRGADRESADRLLARPADGPNEPGGDGYPAGSTVKSGCTGGICVHYVDRAQNEEIGATSAWASQTAQVAKNAYGYLVNSRGYRAAPSDGTRGGNANLDIYLTDLGSQGVYGYCAPEAFVPGSDYRATSYCVLDNDYAEFESATPLDNLRVTAVHEIFHAIQFGYDAFEDAWLYEATATWMEEVWASAVNDNRQYLGDGQLARPLVPLDEFDDETGNAYGNWIFFEYLEERFGANIARSVWERASATSSPGQHSLYALRTVLNGLRDASGARTEFGRELAGFAAANQVPAAFYDEGSSYTGAPVNAGYAVSKSTTPVSRRFSVPQQTTYTVRFQPSFSAPGERYRLRLRFSTPAVATSPGAFVVVQYTNGTVKRGAISLKTGTTTQYLAFQPGQVRNVYVSFANASSRLVCNQDTARACGGEPVDDDVRYTLDAVAQRY
;
A
#
# COMPACT_ATOMS: atom_id res chain seq x y z
N MET A 1 -18.78 -63.62 -20.42
CA MET A 1 -19.20 -63.36 -19.03
C MET A 1 -19.37 -61.84 -18.92
N ARG A 2 -20.50 -61.16 -19.18
CA ARG A 2 -21.89 -61.20 -18.65
C ARG A 2 -21.99 -61.19 -17.13
N TYR A 3 -22.31 -60.02 -16.57
CA TYR A 3 -23.37 -59.64 -15.58
C TYR A 3 -23.13 -58.12 -15.32
N LEU A 4 -23.96 -57.10 -15.66
CA LEU A 4 -25.39 -56.77 -15.49
C LEU A 4 -25.91 -56.84 -14.05
N ALA A 5 -26.11 -55.69 -13.39
CA ALA A 5 -27.43 -55.05 -13.18
C ALA A 5 -27.34 -53.80 -12.25
N ARG A 6 -28.20 -52.82 -12.55
CA ARG A 6 -28.40 -51.51 -11.89
C ARG A 6 -29.53 -51.58 -10.79
N PRO A 7 -30.26 -50.49 -10.43
CA PRO A 7 -30.18 -49.79 -9.14
C PRO A 7 -31.55 -49.72 -8.40
N VAL A 8 -31.64 -48.99 -7.29
CA VAL A 8 -32.92 -48.62 -6.63
C VAL A 8 -32.84 -47.16 -6.14
N GLY A 9 -33.74 -46.28 -6.63
CA GLY A 9 -34.11 -44.98 -6.03
C GLY A 9 -35.18 -45.19 -4.95
N VAL A 10 -35.87 -44.25 -4.32
CA VAL A 10 -36.29 -42.84 -4.53
C VAL A 10 -36.90 -42.43 -3.17
N ALA A 11 -36.86 -41.14 -2.78
CA ALA A 11 -38.00 -40.50 -2.09
C ALA A 11 -37.82 -38.97 -2.03
N ALA A 12 -38.61 -38.26 -2.84
CA ALA A 12 -38.93 -36.86 -2.68
C ALA A 12 -40.35 -36.75 -2.12
N VAL A 13 -40.60 -35.81 -1.20
CA VAL A 13 -41.94 -35.45 -0.72
C VAL A 13 -42.20 -34.00 -1.06
N ALA A 14 -43.20 -33.78 -1.92
CA ALA A 14 -43.85 -32.51 -2.16
C ALA A 14 -45.20 -32.51 -1.43
N VAL A 15 -45.56 -31.39 -0.81
CA VAL A 15 -46.93 -31.12 -0.34
C VAL A 15 -47.44 -29.86 -1.04
N LEU A 16 -48.55 -30.03 -1.75
CA LEU A 16 -49.36 -29.00 -2.39
C LEU A 16 -50.72 -28.98 -1.67
N LEU A 17 -51.19 -27.79 -1.32
CA LEU A 17 -52.60 -27.49 -1.07
C LEU A 17 -52.85 -26.06 -1.54
N GLY A 18 -53.83 -25.88 -2.42
CA GLY A 18 -54.23 -24.59 -2.96
C GLY A 18 -55.69 -24.26 -2.67
N ALA A 19 -56.07 -22.98 -2.85
CA ALA A 19 -57.39 -22.51 -3.31
C ALA A 19 -57.45 -20.95 -3.46
N THR A 20 -57.41 -20.50 -4.72
CA THR A 20 -58.25 -19.49 -5.43
C THR A 20 -59.12 -18.41 -4.70
N LEU A 21 -58.89 -17.10 -5.00
CA LEU A 21 -59.72 -16.12 -5.77
C LEU A 21 -59.59 -14.62 -5.33
N LEU A 22 -59.66 -13.73 -6.33
CA LEU A 22 -59.37 -12.26 -6.47
C LEU A 22 -60.33 -11.26 -5.76
N PRO A 23 -60.28 -9.91 -5.99
CA PRO A 23 -59.20 -8.90 -5.90
C PRO A 23 -59.62 -7.64 -5.09
N GLY A 24 -58.66 -6.75 -4.73
CA GLY A 24 -58.94 -5.32 -4.51
C GLY A 24 -58.33 -4.69 -3.26
N GLY A 25 -57.72 -3.51 -3.44
CA GLY A 25 -57.35 -2.61 -2.34
C GLY A 25 -55.93 -2.08 -2.45
N ALA A 26 -55.76 -0.96 -3.14
CA ALA A 26 -54.52 -0.20 -3.13
C ALA A 26 -54.25 0.37 -1.73
N ALA A 27 -53.07 0.07 -1.17
CA ALA A 27 -52.47 0.84 -0.10
C ALA A 27 -50.95 0.87 -0.34
N ARG A 28 -50.41 2.08 -0.49
CA ARG A 28 -48.96 2.35 -0.47
C ARG A 28 -48.42 1.87 0.88
N ALA A 29 -47.59 0.84 0.87
CA ALA A 29 -46.71 0.53 1.99
C ALA A 29 -45.36 1.22 1.69
N GLU A 30 -44.98 2.13 2.58
CA GLU A 30 -43.61 2.63 2.71
C GLU A 30 -42.65 1.43 2.80
N ALA A 31 -41.59 1.45 1.99
CA ALA A 31 -40.50 0.51 2.12
C ALA A 31 -39.82 0.74 3.47
N PRO A 32 -39.53 -0.32 4.26
CA PRO A 32 -38.72 -0.16 5.46
C PRO A 32 -37.31 0.28 5.06
N SER A 33 -36.78 1.30 5.75
CA SER A 33 -35.35 1.63 5.74
C SER A 33 -34.54 0.35 5.93
N PRO A 34 -33.40 0.17 5.23
CA PRO A 34 -32.45 -0.84 5.64
C PRO A 34 -32.01 -0.46 7.06
N ALA A 35 -32.38 -1.29 8.03
CA ALA A 35 -31.82 -1.23 9.36
C ALA A 35 -30.31 -1.33 9.20
N ALA A 36 -29.59 -0.35 9.76
CA ALA A 36 -28.16 -0.44 9.94
C ALA A 36 -27.87 -1.76 10.65
N VAL A 37 -27.20 -2.67 9.96
CA VAL A 37 -26.52 -3.78 10.61
C VAL A 37 -25.39 -3.12 11.36
N VAL A 38 -25.58 -2.86 12.64
CA VAL A 38 -24.47 -2.56 13.55
C VAL A 38 -23.73 -3.89 13.65
N ALA A 39 -22.61 -4.00 12.94
CA ALA A 39 -21.65 -5.06 13.23
C ALA A 39 -21.34 -4.95 14.72
N LEU A 40 -21.48 -6.05 15.44
CA LEU A 40 -20.93 -6.12 16.79
C LEU A 40 -19.45 -6.35 16.57
N ASP A 41 -18.63 -5.35 16.88
CA ASP A 41 -17.16 -5.47 16.85
C ASP A 41 -16.78 -6.71 17.67
N ASP A 42 -16.08 -7.66 17.05
CA ASP A 42 -15.52 -8.82 17.77
C ASP A 42 -14.41 -8.28 18.68
N PRO A 43 -14.42 -8.51 20.01
CA PRO A 43 -13.40 -8.00 20.92
C PRO A 43 -11.97 -8.48 20.62
N THR A 44 -11.77 -9.35 19.63
CA THR A 44 -10.45 -9.83 19.17
C THR A 44 -9.97 -9.14 17.89
N ASP A 45 -10.82 -8.43 17.16
CA ASP A 45 -10.39 -7.69 15.97
C ASP A 45 -9.67 -6.41 16.41
N PRO A 46 -8.47 -6.12 15.87
CA PRO A 46 -7.79 -4.89 16.22
C PRO A 46 -8.63 -3.68 15.76
N PRO A 47 -8.66 -2.59 16.54
CA PRO A 47 -9.24 -1.35 16.05
C PRO A 47 -8.52 -0.92 14.75
N PRO A 48 -9.22 -0.19 13.85
CA PRO A 48 -8.65 0.22 12.58
C PRO A 48 -7.41 1.09 12.76
N PRO A 49 -6.56 1.22 11.72
CA PRO A 49 -5.43 2.14 11.72
C PRO A 49 -5.77 3.53 12.25
N LEU A 50 -4.88 4.08 13.08
CA LEU A 50 -5.07 5.39 13.69
C LEU A 50 -4.34 6.46 12.92
N ALA A 51 -5.08 7.49 12.51
CA ALA A 51 -4.47 8.71 12.00
C ALA A 51 -4.24 9.69 13.15
N LEU A 52 -3.02 9.68 13.69
CA LEU A 52 -2.66 10.58 14.78
C LEU A 52 -2.49 12.03 14.29
N PRO A 53 -2.89 13.04 15.08
CA PRO A 53 -2.63 14.44 14.77
C PRO A 53 -1.13 14.73 14.62
N ALA A 54 -0.80 15.63 13.69
CA ALA A 54 0.58 16.06 13.45
C ALA A 54 1.23 16.84 14.63
N ASP A 55 0.42 17.40 15.54
CA ASP A 55 0.93 17.99 16.79
C ASP A 55 0.71 16.99 17.94
N PRO A 56 1.77 16.51 18.62
CA PRO A 56 1.64 15.62 19.77
C PRO A 56 0.73 16.19 20.88
N ALA A 57 0.61 17.51 20.97
CA ALA A 57 -0.27 18.17 21.93
C ALA A 57 -1.75 17.87 21.68
N ASP A 58 -2.14 17.67 20.41
CA ASP A 58 -3.52 17.48 19.98
C ASP A 58 -4.02 16.03 20.15
N ILE A 59 -3.12 15.08 20.43
CA ILE A 59 -3.48 13.68 20.68
C ILE A 59 -4.40 13.57 21.90
N THR A 60 -5.53 12.87 21.75
CA THR A 60 -6.51 12.67 22.82
C THR A 60 -6.19 11.44 23.68
N PRO A 61 -6.67 11.38 24.94
CA PRO A 61 -6.61 10.14 25.73
C PRO A 61 -7.28 8.94 25.06
N GLU A 62 -8.37 9.19 24.33
CA GLU A 62 -9.11 8.15 23.60
C GLU A 62 -8.26 7.55 22.47
N GLN A 63 -7.60 8.38 21.65
CA GLN A 63 -6.68 7.92 20.60
C GLN A 63 -5.51 7.13 21.20
N ALA A 64 -5.01 7.55 22.36
CA ALA A 64 -3.94 6.82 23.03
C ALA A 64 -4.39 5.45 23.54
N GLN A 65 -5.64 5.33 24.01
CA GLN A 65 -6.20 4.05 24.40
C GLN A 65 -6.37 3.12 23.19
N GLN A 66 -6.87 3.64 22.07
CA GLN A 66 -7.00 2.87 20.82
C GLN A 66 -5.63 2.39 20.33
N ALA A 67 -4.59 3.22 20.42
CA ALA A 67 -3.25 2.83 20.00
C ALA A 67 -2.68 1.70 20.87
N LEU A 68 -2.98 1.72 22.18
CA LEU A 68 -2.63 0.64 23.09
C LEU A 68 -3.36 -0.65 22.76
N GLU A 69 -4.69 -0.60 22.64
CA GLU A 69 -5.53 -1.77 22.31
C GLU A 69 -5.10 -2.39 20.98
N ARG A 70 -4.83 -1.56 19.97
CA ARG A 70 -4.32 -1.99 18.68
C ARG A 70 -3.01 -2.78 18.80
N ALA A 71 -2.04 -2.21 19.52
CA ALA A 71 -0.75 -2.86 19.71
C ALA A 71 -0.87 -4.15 20.53
N GLU A 72 -1.72 -4.18 21.56
CA GLU A 72 -1.97 -5.38 22.37
C GLU A 72 -2.51 -6.53 21.51
N ILE A 73 -3.50 -6.27 20.65
CA ILE A 73 -4.10 -7.30 19.78
C ILE A 73 -3.11 -7.82 18.74
N LEU A 74 -2.38 -6.92 18.06
CA LEU A 74 -1.43 -7.32 17.03
C LEU A 74 -0.24 -8.14 17.57
N LEU A 75 0.25 -7.78 18.75
CA LEU A 75 1.42 -8.45 19.33
C LEU A 75 1.06 -9.71 20.11
N ALA A 76 -0.17 -9.82 20.63
CA ALA A 76 -0.61 -11.03 21.34
C ALA A 76 -0.79 -12.24 20.41
N GLY A 77 -0.88 -12.04 19.10
CA GLY A 77 -1.23 -13.10 18.14
C GLY A 77 -2.68 -13.57 18.24
N ASP A 78 -3.53 -12.84 18.97
CA ASP A 78 -4.98 -13.08 19.09
C ASP A 78 -5.78 -12.45 17.92
N GLY A 79 -5.12 -11.72 17.02
CA GLY A 79 -5.67 -11.26 15.75
C GLY A 79 -5.93 -12.43 14.78
N PRO A 80 -6.72 -12.23 13.71
CA PRO A 80 -7.01 -13.29 12.76
C PRO A 80 -5.71 -13.86 12.17
N ALA A 81 -5.50 -15.16 12.34
CA ALA A 81 -4.34 -15.87 11.80
C ALA A 81 -4.11 -15.46 10.35
N ILE A 82 -2.90 -14.97 10.04
CA ILE A 82 -2.49 -14.56 8.70
C ILE A 82 -2.57 -15.78 7.78
N THR A 83 -3.71 -15.95 7.13
CA THR A 83 -3.85 -16.96 6.08
C THR A 83 -3.00 -16.53 4.89
N ALA A 84 -2.66 -17.45 4.00
CA ALA A 84 -1.99 -17.16 2.73
C ALA A 84 -2.77 -16.20 1.79
N GLU A 85 -3.92 -15.68 2.24
CA GLU A 85 -4.77 -14.66 1.61
C GLU A 85 -5.16 -13.53 2.61
N GLY A 86 -4.47 -13.44 3.75
CA GLY A 86 -4.74 -12.51 4.85
C GLY A 86 -4.12 -11.14 4.63
N THR A 87 -4.85 -10.13 5.06
CA THR A 87 -4.50 -8.72 5.04
C THR A 87 -3.29 -8.41 5.94
N PRO A 88 -2.28 -7.67 5.44
CA PRO A 88 -1.11 -7.35 6.25
C PRO A 88 -1.47 -6.25 7.26
N GLU A 89 -1.75 -6.66 8.50
CA GLU A 89 -1.73 -5.76 9.65
C GLU A 89 -0.26 -5.42 9.98
N SER A 90 0.07 -4.15 10.23
CA SER A 90 1.46 -3.70 10.51
C SER A 90 1.73 -3.53 12.03
N PRO A 91 2.45 -4.46 12.70
CA PRO A 91 2.88 -4.27 14.10
C PRO A 91 3.79 -3.04 14.25
N THR A 92 4.63 -2.77 13.25
CA THR A 92 5.52 -1.61 13.18
C THR A 92 4.74 -0.30 13.33
N LEU A 93 3.66 -0.13 12.55
CA LEU A 93 2.85 1.10 12.62
C LEU A 93 2.01 1.18 13.89
N ALA A 94 1.49 0.07 14.41
CA ALA A 94 0.80 0.07 15.69
C ALA A 94 1.72 0.48 16.85
N LEU A 95 2.95 -0.05 16.89
CA LEU A 95 3.96 0.33 17.89
C LEU A 95 4.41 1.79 17.73
N ARG A 96 4.53 2.28 16.49
CA ARG A 96 4.78 3.70 16.21
C ARG A 96 3.69 4.59 16.79
N ASP A 97 2.44 4.28 16.51
CA ASP A 97 1.29 5.07 16.98
C ASP A 97 1.19 5.03 18.52
N LEU A 98 1.44 3.86 19.12
CA LEU A 98 1.51 3.70 20.57
C LEU A 98 2.63 4.55 21.19
N MET A 99 3.84 4.54 20.62
CA MET A 99 4.97 5.35 21.09
C MET A 99 4.63 6.84 21.10
N ILE A 100 4.00 7.30 20.02
CA ILE A 100 3.58 8.70 19.85
C ILE A 100 2.49 9.07 20.87
N ALA A 101 1.51 8.20 21.11
CA ALA A 101 0.35 8.50 21.94
C ALA A 101 0.56 8.23 23.45
N LYS A 102 1.56 7.42 23.82
CA LYS A 102 1.93 7.05 25.19
C LYS A 102 2.02 8.21 26.21
N PRO A 103 2.44 9.44 25.87
CA PRO A 103 2.41 10.57 26.78
C PRO A 103 1.00 10.90 27.33
N LYS A 104 -0.07 10.43 26.68
CA LYS A 104 -1.47 10.62 27.12
C LYS A 104 -2.01 9.47 27.97
N LEU A 105 -1.39 8.29 27.93
CA LEU A 105 -1.70 7.15 28.81
C LEU A 105 -1.26 7.37 30.26
N ARG A 106 -1.89 6.71 31.23
CA ARG A 106 -1.59 6.81 32.66
C ARG A 106 -1.72 5.46 33.36
N GLY A 107 -1.13 5.33 34.55
CA GLY A 107 -1.29 4.14 35.38
C GLY A 107 -0.91 2.84 34.65
N ALA A 108 -1.75 1.82 34.79
CA ALA A 108 -1.53 0.51 34.18
C ALA A 108 -1.42 0.56 32.65
N ASP A 109 -2.18 1.43 31.97
CA ASP A 109 -2.14 1.55 30.51
C ASP A 109 -0.78 2.07 30.03
N ARG A 110 -0.19 3.04 30.74
CA ARG A 110 1.16 3.52 30.44
C ARG A 110 2.19 2.42 30.70
N GLU A 111 2.03 1.65 31.76
CA GLU A 111 2.92 0.51 32.06
C GLU A 111 2.80 -0.58 30.98
N SER A 112 1.60 -0.87 30.46
CA SER A 112 1.42 -1.77 29.31
C SER A 112 2.13 -1.22 28.06
N ALA A 113 1.98 0.06 27.76
CA ALA A 113 2.67 0.69 26.65
C ALA A 113 4.20 0.68 26.80
N ASP A 114 4.72 0.89 28.02
CA ASP A 114 6.15 0.74 28.33
C ASP A 114 6.64 -0.69 28.04
N ARG A 115 5.83 -1.71 28.32
CA ARG A 115 6.18 -3.12 28.07
C ARG A 115 6.15 -3.48 26.59
N LEU A 116 5.11 -3.09 25.85
CA LEU A 116 5.00 -3.37 24.41
C LEU A 116 6.11 -2.70 23.58
N LEU A 117 6.60 -1.55 24.04
CA LEU A 117 7.70 -0.84 23.38
C LEU A 117 9.09 -1.27 23.88
N ALA A 118 9.16 -2.15 24.87
CA ALA A 118 10.43 -2.61 25.42
C ALA A 118 11.13 -3.56 24.44
N ARG A 119 12.45 -3.49 24.38
CA ARG A 119 13.24 -4.45 23.59
C ARG A 119 13.05 -5.86 24.14
N PRO A 120 13.21 -6.92 23.33
CA PRO A 120 13.18 -8.28 23.84
C PRO A 120 14.16 -8.53 25.00
N ALA A 121 15.30 -7.85 25.04
CA ALA A 121 16.27 -7.96 26.13
C ALA A 121 15.93 -7.14 27.40
N ASP A 122 14.98 -6.21 27.34
CA ASP A 122 14.66 -5.28 28.43
C ASP A 122 13.59 -5.84 29.40
N GLY A 123 12.86 -6.92 29.06
CA GLY A 123 11.84 -7.53 29.93
C GLY A 123 11.46 -8.98 29.58
N PRO A 124 11.08 -9.81 30.57
CA PRO A 124 10.65 -11.20 30.37
C PRO A 124 9.21 -11.30 29.84
N ASN A 125 8.93 -12.23 28.91
CA ASN A 125 7.65 -12.54 28.26
C ASN A 125 6.41 -11.82 28.84
N GLU A 126 6.12 -10.65 28.27
CA GLU A 126 4.91 -9.85 28.48
C GLU A 126 3.87 -10.20 27.37
N PRO A 127 2.64 -9.65 27.34
CA PRO A 127 1.51 -10.18 26.57
C PRO A 127 1.72 -10.43 25.07
N GLY A 128 2.77 -9.85 24.47
CA GLY A 128 3.18 -10.07 23.08
C GLY A 128 4.09 -11.27 22.82
N GLY A 129 4.47 -12.05 23.84
CA GLY A 129 5.17 -13.34 23.67
C GLY A 129 6.64 -13.30 23.20
N ASP A 130 7.15 -12.15 22.80
CA ASP A 130 8.40 -11.99 22.04
C ASP A 130 9.63 -11.59 22.90
N GLY A 131 9.42 -11.25 24.17
CA GLY A 131 10.47 -10.93 25.15
C GLY A 131 11.37 -12.11 25.50
N TYR A 132 12.59 -11.83 25.98
CA TYR A 132 13.51 -12.89 26.43
C TYR A 132 13.24 -13.29 27.89
N PRO A 133 13.02 -14.58 28.19
CA PRO A 133 12.73 -15.06 29.53
C PRO A 133 13.80 -14.65 30.54
N ALA A 134 13.37 -14.41 31.77
CA ALA A 134 14.27 -14.03 32.85
C ALA A 134 15.39 -15.08 33.03
N GLY A 135 16.64 -14.62 33.08
CA GLY A 135 17.83 -15.50 33.18
C GLY A 135 18.37 -15.98 31.83
N SER A 136 17.78 -15.56 30.71
CA SER A 136 18.36 -15.79 29.37
C SER A 136 19.73 -15.13 29.24
N THR A 137 20.67 -15.81 28.58
CA THR A 137 21.97 -15.24 28.23
C THR A 137 21.88 -14.68 26.81
N VAL A 138 21.74 -13.36 26.70
CA VAL A 138 21.69 -12.67 25.41
C VAL A 138 23.08 -12.66 24.78
N LYS A 139 23.18 -13.27 23.60
CA LYS A 139 24.38 -13.22 22.75
C LYS A 139 24.19 -12.12 21.72
N SER A 140 25.28 -11.50 21.30
CA SER A 140 25.23 -10.50 20.23
C SER A 140 26.43 -10.54 19.29
N GLY A 141 26.19 -10.13 18.04
CA GLY A 141 27.20 -10.02 16.99
C GLY A 141 26.97 -8.77 16.16
N CYS A 142 27.98 -7.90 16.09
CA CYS A 142 27.87 -6.61 15.42
C CYS A 142 28.76 -6.52 14.17
N THR A 143 28.20 -6.00 13.08
CA THR A 143 28.94 -5.75 11.84
C THR A 143 28.28 -4.65 11.01
N GLY A 144 29.07 -3.70 10.53
CA GLY A 144 28.66 -2.74 9.51
C GLY A 144 27.42 -1.91 9.85
N GLY A 145 27.32 -1.41 11.10
CA GLY A 145 26.22 -0.56 11.54
C GLY A 145 25.02 -1.33 12.14
N ILE A 146 25.08 -2.66 12.19
CA ILE A 146 24.04 -3.53 12.75
C ILE A 146 24.60 -4.35 13.93
N CYS A 147 23.77 -4.59 14.95
CA CYS A 147 23.99 -5.60 15.98
C CYS A 147 22.80 -6.55 16.05
N VAL A 148 23.06 -7.85 15.88
CA VAL A 148 22.04 -8.89 16.07
C VAL A 148 22.17 -9.47 17.47
N HIS A 149 21.06 -9.51 18.20
CA HIS A 149 20.90 -10.05 19.55
C HIS A 149 20.01 -11.29 19.52
N TYR A 150 20.37 -12.33 20.29
CA TYR A 150 19.59 -13.57 20.34
C TYR A 150 19.84 -14.37 21.62
N VAL A 151 18.85 -15.18 22.00
CA VAL A 151 19.02 -16.28 22.95
C VAL A 151 19.41 -17.53 22.16
N ASP A 152 20.37 -18.31 22.66
CA ASP A 152 20.78 -19.54 21.97
C ASP A 152 19.66 -20.58 22.01
N ARG A 153 19.35 -21.20 20.86
CA ARG A 153 18.35 -22.28 20.75
C ARG A 153 18.58 -23.42 21.74
N ALA A 154 19.83 -23.70 22.12
CA ALA A 154 20.12 -24.73 23.13
C ALA A 154 19.75 -24.31 24.56
N GLN A 155 19.59 -23.01 24.82
CA GLN A 155 19.08 -22.48 26.08
C GLN A 155 17.54 -22.43 26.09
N ASN A 156 16.94 -22.05 24.96
CA ASN A 156 15.49 -22.04 24.77
C ASN A 156 15.15 -22.40 23.31
N GLU A 157 14.49 -23.54 23.11
CA GLU A 157 14.18 -24.05 21.77
C GLU A 157 13.07 -23.30 21.05
N GLU A 158 12.19 -22.61 21.79
CA GLU A 158 11.02 -21.90 21.28
C GLU A 158 11.46 -20.57 20.64
N ILE A 159 12.01 -19.66 21.43
CA ILE A 159 12.40 -18.32 20.96
C ILE A 159 13.83 -18.26 20.40
N GLY A 160 14.66 -19.28 20.67
CA GLY A 160 16.10 -19.16 20.50
C GLY A 160 16.55 -19.40 19.06
N ALA A 161 17.48 -18.58 18.58
CA ALA A 161 18.12 -18.75 17.27
C ALA A 161 19.41 -19.59 17.38
N THR A 162 19.76 -20.29 16.30
CA THR A 162 21.09 -20.91 16.22
C THR A 162 22.16 -19.85 15.96
N SER A 163 23.39 -20.07 16.43
CA SER A 163 24.50 -19.13 16.17
C SER A 163 24.82 -18.97 14.67
N ALA A 164 24.56 -20.01 13.86
CA ALA A 164 24.71 -19.95 12.42
C ALA A 164 23.65 -19.04 11.78
N TRP A 165 22.39 -19.18 12.20
CA TRP A 165 21.30 -18.33 11.75
C TRP A 165 21.52 -16.87 12.15
N ALA A 166 21.84 -16.60 13.42
CA ALA A 166 22.13 -15.25 13.88
C ALA A 166 23.28 -14.57 13.08
N SER A 167 24.31 -15.34 12.70
CA SER A 167 25.40 -14.85 11.84
C SER A 167 24.93 -14.57 10.41
N GLN A 168 24.03 -15.39 9.86
CA GLN A 168 23.42 -15.19 8.55
C GLN A 168 22.51 -13.96 8.54
N THR A 169 21.67 -13.79 9.56
CA THR A 169 20.85 -12.59 9.77
C THR A 169 21.71 -11.33 9.86
N ALA A 170 22.79 -11.35 10.66
CA ALA A 170 23.70 -10.21 10.75
C ALA A 170 24.32 -9.83 9.39
N GLN A 171 24.63 -10.81 8.55
CA GLN A 171 25.19 -10.56 7.22
C GLN A 171 24.14 -10.04 6.22
N VAL A 172 22.90 -10.53 6.27
CA VAL A 172 21.79 -10.02 5.44
C VAL A 172 21.43 -8.59 5.86
N ALA A 173 21.21 -8.36 7.15
CA ALA A 173 20.86 -7.04 7.70
C ALA A 173 21.94 -5.99 7.42
N LYS A 174 23.22 -6.33 7.59
CA LYS A 174 24.35 -5.47 7.19
C LYS A 174 24.28 -5.07 5.72
N ASN A 175 23.98 -6.02 4.84
CA ASN A 175 23.93 -5.76 3.40
C ASN A 175 22.72 -4.88 3.04
N ALA A 176 21.55 -5.14 3.63
CA ALA A 176 20.35 -4.33 3.48
C ALA A 176 20.56 -2.89 3.98
N TYR A 177 21.07 -2.72 5.20
CA TYR A 177 21.40 -1.40 5.75
C TYR A 177 22.45 -0.66 4.90
N GLY A 178 23.49 -1.37 4.47
CA GLY A 178 24.52 -0.83 3.60
C GLY A 178 23.97 -0.39 2.24
N TYR A 179 23.00 -1.12 1.69
CA TYR A 179 22.32 -0.74 0.44
C TYR A 179 21.47 0.51 0.61
N LEU A 180 20.62 0.55 1.64
CA LEU A 180 19.77 1.69 1.95
C LEU A 180 20.58 2.98 2.15
N VAL A 181 21.62 2.92 2.99
CA VAL A 181 22.41 4.11 3.34
C VAL A 181 23.42 4.47 2.26
N ASN A 182 24.22 3.51 1.76
CA ASN A 182 25.34 3.83 0.88
C ASN A 182 24.98 3.80 -0.60
N SER A 183 24.15 2.84 -1.03
CA SER A 183 23.79 2.70 -2.45
C SER A 183 22.59 3.57 -2.83
N ARG A 184 21.57 3.64 -1.95
CA ARG A 184 20.35 4.43 -2.18
C ARG A 184 20.42 5.84 -1.58
N GLY A 185 21.38 6.08 -0.70
CA GLY A 185 21.70 7.42 -0.17
C GLY A 185 20.74 7.91 0.91
N TYR A 186 19.94 7.04 1.50
CA TYR A 186 19.08 7.42 2.63
C TYR A 186 19.94 7.80 3.85
N ARG A 187 19.35 8.61 4.75
CA ARG A 187 19.97 8.90 6.04
C ARG A 187 20.12 7.60 6.83
N ALA A 188 21.18 7.50 7.63
CA ALA A 188 21.28 6.44 8.63
C ALA A 188 20.13 6.56 9.66
N ALA A 189 19.63 5.41 10.12
CA ALA A 189 18.71 5.36 11.25
C ALA A 189 19.31 6.11 12.47
N PRO A 190 18.52 6.85 13.26
CA PRO A 190 19.04 7.58 14.40
C PRO A 190 19.61 6.63 15.47
N SER A 191 20.80 6.96 15.96
CA SER A 191 21.44 6.18 17.03
C SER A 191 20.77 6.45 18.38
N ASP A 192 20.56 5.37 19.11
CA ASP A 192 20.14 5.26 20.52
C ASP A 192 21.31 5.37 21.53
N GLY A 193 22.52 5.68 21.05
CA GLY A 193 23.71 5.84 21.85
C GLY A 193 24.44 4.52 22.13
N THR A 194 24.17 3.91 23.29
CA THR A 194 24.81 2.66 23.70
C THR A 194 23.82 1.63 24.24
N ARG A 195 22.52 1.84 24.03
CA ARG A 195 21.53 0.79 24.27
C ARG A 195 21.81 -0.34 23.28
N GLY A 196 21.57 -1.60 23.67
CA GLY A 196 22.05 -2.76 22.92
C GLY A 196 23.59 -2.93 22.90
N GLY A 197 24.32 -2.08 23.64
CA GLY A 197 25.76 -2.24 23.90
C GLY A 197 26.68 -1.41 23.00
N ASN A 198 26.18 -0.75 21.96
CA ASN A 198 26.93 0.23 21.15
C ASN A 198 25.96 1.10 20.32
N ALA A 199 26.46 1.87 19.35
CA ALA A 199 25.68 2.84 18.58
C ALA A 199 25.08 2.30 17.27
N ASN A 200 25.20 1.00 17.00
CA ASN A 200 24.64 0.35 15.82
C ASN A 200 23.13 0.15 15.98
N LEU A 201 22.41 -0.02 14.88
CA LEU A 201 21.01 -0.42 14.92
C LEU A 201 20.90 -1.86 15.46
N ASP A 202 20.08 -2.03 16.48
CA ASP A 202 19.85 -3.32 17.12
C ASP A 202 18.71 -4.09 16.45
N ILE A 203 18.97 -5.37 16.19
CA ILE A 203 18.01 -6.35 15.69
C ILE A 203 17.96 -7.52 16.67
N TYR A 204 16.78 -7.85 17.19
CA TYR A 204 16.58 -8.97 18.09
C TYR A 204 15.97 -10.15 17.33
N LEU A 205 16.39 -11.37 17.65
CA LEU A 205 15.79 -12.60 17.13
C LEU A 205 14.98 -13.28 18.22
N THR A 206 13.73 -13.59 17.91
CA THR A 206 12.78 -14.31 18.76
C THR A 206 11.75 -15.02 17.88
N ASP A 207 10.95 -15.92 18.44
CA ASP A 207 9.88 -16.58 17.68
C ASP A 207 8.73 -15.59 17.47
N LEU A 208 8.53 -15.19 16.22
CA LEU A 208 7.41 -14.38 15.75
C LEU A 208 6.49 -15.19 14.83
N GLY A 209 7.01 -16.25 14.21
CA GLY A 209 6.32 -17.14 13.30
C GLY A 209 5.14 -17.84 13.95
N SER A 210 5.21 -18.16 15.25
CA SER A 210 4.07 -18.70 16.00
C SER A 210 2.86 -17.75 16.06
N GLN A 211 3.07 -16.45 15.81
CA GLN A 211 2.05 -15.40 15.72
C GLN A 211 1.76 -14.99 14.27
N GLY A 212 2.42 -15.60 13.29
CA GLY A 212 2.31 -15.24 11.87
C GLY A 212 3.08 -13.97 11.48
N VAL A 213 3.88 -13.38 12.38
CA VAL A 213 4.61 -12.14 12.14
C VAL A 213 6.01 -12.44 11.61
N TYR A 214 6.40 -11.81 10.49
CA TYR A 214 7.74 -12.01 9.91
C TYR A 214 8.83 -11.19 10.65
N GLY A 215 8.46 -10.01 11.13
CA GLY A 215 9.32 -9.03 11.75
C GLY A 215 8.57 -7.73 12.02
N TYR A 216 9.19 -6.84 12.81
CA TYR A 216 8.71 -5.49 13.05
C TYR A 216 9.86 -4.56 13.47
N CYS A 217 9.65 -3.24 13.41
CA CYS A 217 10.49 -2.25 14.09
C CYS A 217 9.67 -1.36 15.01
N ALA A 218 10.22 -1.07 16.18
CA ALA A 218 9.57 -0.23 17.18
C ALA A 218 10.39 1.06 17.40
N PRO A 219 9.78 2.25 17.31
CA PRO A 219 10.43 3.46 17.76
C PRO A 219 10.51 3.50 19.30
N GLU A 220 11.60 4.05 19.83
CA GLU A 220 11.86 4.03 21.27
C GLU A 220 11.79 5.42 21.91
N ALA A 221 12.54 6.36 21.35
CA ALA A 221 12.70 7.69 21.92
C ALA A 221 12.89 8.73 20.82
N PHE A 222 12.30 9.90 21.03
CA PHE A 222 12.56 11.03 20.14
C PHE A 222 14.01 11.50 20.24
N VAL A 223 14.59 11.78 19.08
CA VAL A 223 15.96 12.28 18.94
C VAL A 223 16.04 13.66 19.60
N PRO A 224 17.09 13.96 20.41
CA PRO A 224 17.23 15.26 21.03
C PRO A 224 17.13 16.43 20.04
N GLY A 225 16.23 17.36 20.31
CA GLY A 225 15.98 18.53 19.46
C GLY A 225 14.99 18.29 18.31
N SER A 226 14.27 17.18 18.29
CA SER A 226 13.22 16.88 17.31
C SER A 226 12.12 16.00 17.92
N ASP A 227 10.89 16.48 17.96
CA ASP A 227 9.73 15.72 18.45
C ASP A 227 9.12 14.77 17.41
N TYR A 228 9.73 14.71 16.21
CA TYR A 228 9.22 13.96 15.07
C TYR A 228 10.15 12.86 14.59
N ARG A 229 11.36 12.74 15.15
CA ARG A 229 12.35 11.75 14.69
C ARG A 229 12.62 10.81 15.82
N ALA A 230 12.56 9.51 15.60
CA ALA A 230 12.74 8.52 16.65
C ALA A 230 13.94 7.61 16.39
N THR A 231 14.64 7.22 17.46
CA THR A 231 15.49 6.03 17.46
C THR A 231 14.61 4.79 17.47
N SER A 232 15.15 3.64 17.10
CA SER A 232 14.38 2.41 17.01
C SER A 232 15.26 1.17 17.15
N TYR A 233 14.62 0.05 17.44
CA TYR A 233 15.17 -1.30 17.24
C TYR A 233 14.23 -2.08 16.32
N CYS A 234 14.69 -3.23 15.84
CA CYS A 234 13.87 -4.14 15.08
C CYS A 234 13.92 -5.55 15.67
N VAL A 235 12.92 -6.35 15.35
CA VAL A 235 12.80 -7.76 15.72
C VAL A 235 12.49 -8.55 14.45
N LEU A 236 13.20 -9.65 14.25
CA LEU A 236 13.01 -10.55 13.13
C LEU A 236 12.81 -11.96 13.67
N ASP A 237 12.09 -12.77 12.91
CA ASP A 237 11.86 -14.16 13.29
C ASP A 237 13.17 -14.96 13.44
N ASN A 238 13.18 -15.88 14.42
CA ASN A 238 14.36 -16.61 14.86
C ASN A 238 14.81 -17.71 13.89
N ASP A 239 13.98 -18.19 12.95
CA ASP A 239 14.39 -19.12 11.89
C ASP A 239 13.52 -19.18 10.62
N TYR A 240 12.38 -18.49 10.59
CA TYR A 240 11.36 -18.41 9.55
C TYR A 240 10.80 -19.79 9.11
N ALA A 241 10.82 -20.79 9.99
CA ALA A 241 10.38 -22.14 9.64
C ALA A 241 8.86 -22.25 9.41
N GLU A 242 8.07 -21.31 9.93
CA GLU A 242 6.62 -21.25 9.88
C GLU A 242 6.10 -20.72 8.53
N PHE A 243 6.98 -20.11 7.73
CA PHE A 243 6.65 -19.37 6.51
C PHE A 243 7.03 -20.15 5.24
N GLU A 244 6.23 -21.16 4.90
CA GLU A 244 6.53 -22.13 3.84
C GLU A 244 6.38 -21.59 2.40
N SER A 245 5.85 -20.38 2.20
CA SER A 245 5.64 -19.77 0.87
C SER A 245 6.96 -19.43 0.15
N ALA A 246 8.05 -19.22 0.90
CA ALA A 246 9.40 -19.03 0.39
C ALA A 246 10.44 -19.70 1.29
N THR A 247 11.72 -19.64 0.90
CA THR A 247 12.78 -20.19 1.75
C THR A 247 13.01 -19.27 2.96
N PRO A 248 13.44 -19.80 4.13
CA PRO A 248 13.78 -18.96 5.27
C PRO A 248 14.74 -17.80 4.96
N LEU A 249 15.72 -18.04 4.07
CA LEU A 249 16.66 -17.00 3.65
C LEU A 249 16.00 -15.94 2.78
N ASP A 250 15.03 -16.31 1.94
CA ASP A 250 14.31 -15.34 1.11
C ASP A 250 13.34 -14.52 1.96
N ASN A 251 12.63 -15.14 2.92
CA ASN A 251 11.84 -14.43 3.93
C ASN A 251 12.70 -13.42 4.71
N LEU A 252 13.83 -13.87 5.26
CA LEU A 252 14.78 -12.99 5.94
C LEU A 252 15.26 -11.83 5.06
N ARG A 253 15.47 -12.02 3.76
CA ARG A 253 15.96 -10.96 2.85
C ARG A 253 14.93 -9.86 2.65
N VAL A 254 13.67 -10.22 2.42
CA VAL A 254 12.58 -9.26 2.19
C VAL A 254 12.24 -8.54 3.49
N THR A 255 12.05 -9.29 4.59
CA THR A 255 11.70 -8.71 5.88
C THR A 255 12.82 -7.82 6.43
N ALA A 256 14.09 -8.25 6.36
CA ALA A 256 15.17 -7.43 6.88
C ALA A 256 15.30 -6.07 6.16
N VAL A 257 15.13 -6.01 4.83
CA VAL A 257 15.22 -4.71 4.13
C VAL A 257 13.99 -3.84 4.39
N HIS A 258 12.81 -4.44 4.50
CA HIS A 258 11.55 -3.77 4.83
C HIS A 258 11.65 -3.10 6.20
N GLU A 259 11.93 -3.88 7.24
CA GLU A 259 11.99 -3.42 8.62
C GLU A 259 13.14 -2.41 8.83
N ILE A 260 14.34 -2.70 8.33
CA ILE A 260 15.45 -1.74 8.43
C ILE A 260 15.12 -0.41 7.74
N PHE A 261 14.29 -0.43 6.69
CA PHE A 261 13.87 0.81 6.06
C PHE A 261 12.91 1.60 6.96
N HIS A 262 12.01 0.96 7.71
CA HIS A 262 11.21 1.63 8.74
C HIS A 262 12.07 2.31 9.81
N ALA A 263 13.12 1.66 10.30
CA ALA A 263 14.08 2.28 11.23
C ALA A 263 14.72 3.56 10.67
N ILE A 264 14.96 3.61 9.35
CA ILE A 264 15.43 4.81 8.65
C ILE A 264 14.30 5.85 8.52
N GLN A 265 13.09 5.44 8.15
CA GLN A 265 11.92 6.30 7.96
C GLN A 265 11.51 7.01 9.27
N PHE A 266 11.57 6.34 10.42
CA PHE A 266 11.42 6.97 11.74
C PHE A 266 12.43 8.09 11.99
N GLY A 267 13.60 8.01 11.35
CA GLY A 267 14.62 9.06 11.37
C GLY A 267 14.34 10.22 10.43
N TYR A 268 13.42 10.09 9.47
CA TYR A 268 12.93 11.17 8.62
C TYR A 268 11.77 11.91 9.27
N ASP A 269 10.72 11.17 9.66
CA ASP A 269 9.52 11.66 10.36
C ASP A 269 8.64 10.49 10.85
N ALA A 270 8.63 10.23 12.16
CA ALA A 270 7.83 9.22 12.84
C ALA A 270 6.30 9.50 12.76
N PHE A 271 5.86 10.72 12.47
CA PHE A 271 4.44 11.09 12.33
C PHE A 271 3.94 11.03 10.88
N GLU A 272 4.80 10.68 9.94
CA GLU A 272 4.40 10.67 8.52
C GLU A 272 3.38 9.56 8.21
N ASP A 273 2.62 9.78 7.15
CA ASP A 273 1.47 8.98 6.77
C ASP A 273 1.82 7.50 6.56
N ALA A 274 1.03 6.62 7.19
CA ALA A 274 1.23 5.17 7.20
C ALA A 274 1.37 4.55 5.80
N TRP A 275 0.57 5.01 4.81
CA TRP A 275 0.66 4.48 3.45
C TRP A 275 2.05 4.71 2.83
N LEU A 276 2.73 5.83 3.16
CA LEU A 276 4.05 6.14 2.62
C LEU A 276 5.12 5.22 3.23
N TYR A 277 5.00 4.92 4.53
CA TYR A 277 5.82 3.93 5.23
C TYR A 277 5.77 2.59 4.48
N GLU A 278 4.57 2.02 4.38
CA GLU A 278 4.40 0.64 3.89
C GLU A 278 4.60 0.51 2.39
N ALA A 279 4.04 1.43 1.59
CA ALA A 279 4.22 1.37 0.14
C ALA A 279 5.70 1.48 -0.26
N THR A 280 6.51 2.27 0.46
CA THR A 280 7.93 2.39 0.16
C THR A 280 8.80 1.31 0.79
N ALA A 281 8.41 0.73 1.92
CA ALA A 281 9.06 -0.46 2.50
C ALA A 281 8.85 -1.69 1.61
N THR A 282 7.60 -1.94 1.21
CA THR A 282 7.21 -3.01 0.28
C THR A 282 7.88 -2.85 -1.09
N TRP A 283 8.00 -1.61 -1.57
CA TRP A 283 8.72 -1.35 -2.82
C TRP A 283 10.22 -1.64 -2.70
N MET A 284 10.83 -1.37 -1.54
CA MET A 284 12.25 -1.64 -1.32
C MET A 284 12.58 -3.14 -1.41
N GLU A 285 11.64 -4.01 -1.07
CA GLU A 285 11.76 -5.46 -1.30
C GLU A 285 11.98 -5.79 -2.78
N GLU A 286 11.25 -5.15 -3.70
CA GLU A 286 11.43 -5.32 -5.16
C GLU A 286 12.87 -4.96 -5.54
N VAL A 287 13.32 -3.78 -5.11
CA VAL A 287 14.57 -3.21 -5.60
C VAL A 287 15.80 -3.87 -4.98
N TRP A 288 15.65 -4.50 -3.81
CA TRP A 288 16.74 -5.19 -3.12
C TRP A 288 16.75 -6.70 -3.38
N ALA A 289 15.58 -7.33 -3.33
CA ALA A 289 15.38 -8.77 -3.38
C ALA A 289 14.51 -9.18 -4.58
N SER A 290 14.73 -8.56 -5.75
CA SER A 290 13.90 -8.73 -6.96
C SER A 290 13.67 -10.17 -7.40
N ALA A 291 14.58 -11.10 -7.09
CA ALA A 291 14.40 -12.51 -7.44
C ALA A 291 13.37 -13.24 -6.55
N VAL A 292 13.03 -12.70 -5.37
CA VAL A 292 12.11 -13.31 -4.39
C VAL A 292 10.66 -13.07 -4.79
N ASN A 293 10.31 -11.86 -5.22
CA ASN A 293 8.97 -11.48 -5.69
C ASN A 293 7.85 -11.57 -4.63
N ASP A 294 8.18 -11.45 -3.36
CA ASP A 294 7.21 -11.60 -2.26
C ASP A 294 6.09 -10.55 -2.34
N ASN A 295 6.48 -9.27 -2.40
CA ASN A 295 5.61 -8.11 -2.58
C ASN A 295 4.57 -8.19 -3.72
N ARG A 296 4.73 -9.09 -4.71
CA ARG A 296 3.80 -9.24 -5.83
C ARG A 296 2.46 -9.80 -5.38
N GLN A 297 2.41 -10.48 -4.23
CA GLN A 297 1.16 -10.94 -3.63
C GLN A 297 0.19 -9.78 -3.37
N TYR A 298 0.71 -8.60 -3.01
CA TYR A 298 -0.09 -7.42 -2.71
C TYR A 298 -0.60 -6.66 -3.94
N LEU A 299 -0.15 -7.01 -5.16
CA LEU A 299 -0.57 -6.29 -6.38
C LEU A 299 -2.09 -6.33 -6.62
N GLY A 300 -2.78 -7.34 -6.06
CA GLY A 300 -4.23 -7.48 -6.08
C GLY A 300 -4.98 -6.42 -5.25
N ASP A 301 -4.28 -5.74 -4.36
CA ASP A 301 -4.86 -4.86 -3.34
C ASP A 301 -4.72 -3.38 -3.69
N GLY A 302 -3.66 -3.05 -4.42
CA GLY A 302 -3.38 -1.68 -4.86
C GLY A 302 -4.03 -1.29 -6.19
N GLN A 303 -3.62 -0.11 -6.67
CA GLN A 303 -4.17 0.54 -7.87
C GLN A 303 -3.88 -0.19 -9.20
N LEU A 304 -3.01 -1.21 -9.22
CA LEU A 304 -2.88 -2.10 -10.37
C LEU A 304 -4.17 -2.89 -10.59
N ALA A 305 -4.74 -3.49 -9.54
CA ALA A 305 -5.98 -4.27 -9.63
C ALA A 305 -7.23 -3.44 -9.29
N ARG A 306 -7.11 -2.45 -8.39
CA ARG A 306 -8.23 -1.65 -7.86
C ARG A 306 -7.99 -0.15 -8.11
N PRO A 307 -8.12 0.36 -9.35
CA PRO A 307 -7.75 1.73 -9.72
C PRO A 307 -8.57 2.85 -9.04
N LEU A 308 -9.66 2.49 -8.35
CA LEU A 308 -10.52 3.40 -7.59
C LEU A 308 -10.29 3.33 -6.07
N VAL A 309 -9.35 2.51 -5.60
CA VAL A 309 -8.81 2.64 -4.24
C VAL A 309 -7.79 3.78 -4.29
N PRO A 310 -7.91 4.82 -3.46
CA PRO A 310 -6.97 5.92 -3.55
C PRO A 310 -5.56 5.60 -3.05
N LEU A 311 -4.60 6.31 -3.63
CA LEU A 311 -3.16 6.04 -3.45
C LEU A 311 -2.69 6.21 -2.00
N ASP A 312 -3.30 7.16 -1.27
CA ASP A 312 -2.88 7.63 0.05
C ASP A 312 -3.64 7.01 1.23
N GLU A 313 -4.42 5.95 0.99
CA GLU A 313 -5.09 5.23 2.07
C GLU A 313 -4.23 4.13 2.63
N PHE A 314 -4.34 3.98 3.95
CA PHE A 314 -3.77 2.90 4.70
C PHE A 314 -4.90 2.19 5.42
N ASP A 315 -5.31 1.05 4.86
CA ASP A 315 -6.34 0.19 5.43
C ASP A 315 -5.77 -1.23 5.50
N ASP A 316 -5.56 -1.71 6.73
CA ASP A 316 -5.03 -3.05 6.97
C ASP A 316 -5.92 -4.09 6.31
N GLU A 317 -7.27 -3.97 6.39
CA GLU A 317 -8.24 -4.92 5.82
C GLU A 317 -8.20 -5.02 4.29
N THR A 318 -7.54 -4.08 3.61
CA THR A 318 -7.41 -4.17 2.16
C THR A 318 -5.99 -4.47 1.72
N GLY A 319 -4.97 -4.19 2.54
CA GLY A 319 -3.56 -4.27 2.14
C GLY A 319 -3.19 -3.29 1.02
N ASN A 320 -4.01 -2.27 0.77
CA ASN A 320 -3.88 -1.41 -0.40
C ASN A 320 -2.57 -0.61 -0.42
N ALA A 321 -2.06 -0.20 0.74
CA ALA A 321 -0.78 0.51 0.84
C ALA A 321 0.38 -0.36 0.38
N TYR A 322 0.43 -1.63 0.82
CA TYR A 322 1.38 -2.62 0.33
C TYR A 322 1.23 -2.77 -1.18
N GLY A 323 0.02 -2.98 -1.69
CA GLY A 323 -0.22 -3.13 -3.13
C GLY A 323 0.12 -1.90 -3.99
N ASN A 324 0.15 -0.72 -3.38
CA ASN A 324 0.54 0.53 -4.03
C ASN A 324 2.07 0.71 -4.15
N TRP A 325 2.90 -0.23 -3.68
CA TRP A 325 4.35 -0.24 -3.89
C TRP A 325 4.74 -0.02 -5.35
N ILE A 326 3.97 -0.58 -6.28
CA ILE A 326 4.21 -0.48 -7.73
C ILE A 326 4.13 0.96 -8.26
N PHE A 327 3.49 1.88 -7.52
CA PHE A 327 3.54 3.30 -7.85
C PHE A 327 4.97 3.85 -7.70
N PHE A 328 5.71 3.45 -6.67
CA PHE A 328 7.11 3.85 -6.51
C PHE A 328 8.02 3.18 -7.53
N GLU A 329 7.72 1.95 -7.96
CA GLU A 329 8.40 1.30 -9.08
C GLU A 329 8.20 2.06 -10.40
N TYR A 330 6.96 2.44 -10.70
CA TYR A 330 6.66 3.31 -11.85
C TYR A 330 7.47 4.62 -11.83
N LEU A 331 7.60 5.23 -10.65
CA LEU A 331 8.38 6.45 -10.48
C LEU A 331 9.88 6.21 -10.64
N GLU A 332 10.42 5.12 -10.07
CA GLU A 332 11.82 4.70 -10.18
C GLU A 332 12.23 4.53 -11.64
N GLU A 333 11.50 3.71 -12.40
CA GLU A 333 11.84 3.44 -13.80
C GLU A 333 11.81 4.71 -14.67
N ARG A 334 11.02 5.70 -14.25
CA ARG A 334 10.81 6.94 -15.00
C ARG A 334 11.77 8.06 -14.62
N PHE A 335 12.11 8.19 -13.34
CA PHE A 335 12.88 9.32 -12.80
C PHE A 335 14.20 8.91 -12.14
N GLY A 336 14.43 7.61 -11.98
CA GLY A 336 15.61 7.00 -11.40
C GLY A 336 15.54 6.80 -9.89
N ALA A 337 16.55 6.09 -9.40
CA ALA A 337 16.71 5.57 -8.03
C ALA A 337 16.45 6.55 -6.86
N ASN A 338 16.55 7.85 -7.09
CA ASN A 338 16.47 8.84 -6.01
C ASN A 338 15.05 9.32 -5.74
N ILE A 339 14.04 8.88 -6.51
CA ILE A 339 12.71 9.49 -6.46
C ILE A 339 12.02 9.28 -5.11
N ALA A 340 11.98 8.05 -4.60
CA ALA A 340 11.39 7.75 -3.29
C ALA A 340 12.15 8.47 -2.17
N ARG A 341 13.49 8.51 -2.23
CA ARG A 341 14.30 9.28 -1.28
C ARG A 341 14.00 10.77 -1.32
N SER A 342 13.78 11.34 -2.51
CA SER A 342 13.44 12.77 -2.66
C SER A 342 12.09 13.08 -2.01
N VAL A 343 11.13 12.15 -2.08
CA VAL A 343 9.84 12.27 -1.38
C VAL A 343 10.06 12.24 0.13
N TRP A 344 10.82 11.27 0.66
CA TRP A 344 11.13 11.19 2.10
C TRP A 344 11.93 12.40 2.62
N GLU A 345 12.90 12.90 1.86
CA GLU A 345 13.64 14.12 2.22
C GLU A 345 12.74 15.35 2.27
N ARG A 346 11.70 15.39 1.41
CA ARG A 346 10.71 16.46 1.38
C ARG A 346 9.69 16.34 2.51
N ALA A 347 9.24 15.12 2.81
CA ALA A 347 8.34 14.74 3.89
C ALA A 347 8.97 14.99 5.27
N SER A 348 10.29 14.82 5.40
CA SER A 348 10.99 14.94 6.67
C SER A 348 10.56 16.14 7.51
N ALA A 349 10.38 15.90 8.80
CA ALA A 349 10.14 16.94 9.81
C ALA A 349 11.20 18.05 9.84
N THR A 350 12.41 17.78 9.33
CA THR A 350 13.46 18.81 9.18
C THR A 350 13.22 19.77 8.01
N SER A 351 12.52 19.31 6.97
CA SER A 351 12.25 20.05 5.74
C SER A 351 10.85 20.67 5.75
N SER A 352 9.86 19.98 6.31
CA SER A 352 8.46 20.39 6.34
C SER A 352 7.68 19.78 7.50
N PRO A 353 7.98 20.22 8.73
CA PRO A 353 7.27 19.73 9.90
C PRO A 353 5.75 19.92 9.76
N GLY A 354 4.99 18.86 10.04
CA GLY A 354 3.54 18.84 10.01
C GLY A 354 2.91 18.93 8.62
N GLN A 355 3.67 18.67 7.55
CA GLN A 355 3.11 18.50 6.20
C GLN A 355 2.93 17.02 5.90
N HIS A 356 1.83 16.68 5.23
CA HIS A 356 1.49 15.31 4.89
C HIS A 356 2.18 14.81 3.60
N SER A 357 2.33 13.50 3.47
CA SER A 357 3.03 12.81 2.37
C SER A 357 2.60 13.28 0.97
N LEU A 358 1.31 13.50 0.71
CA LEU A 358 0.83 13.97 -0.61
C LEU A 358 1.36 15.35 -0.97
N TYR A 359 1.58 16.24 0.00
CA TYR A 359 2.21 17.52 -0.24
C TYR A 359 3.67 17.34 -0.66
N ALA A 360 4.39 16.43 0.00
CA ALA A 360 5.77 16.10 -0.35
C ALA A 360 5.86 15.50 -1.76
N LEU A 361 5.06 14.47 -2.05
CA LEU A 361 4.98 13.81 -3.35
C LEU A 361 4.64 14.80 -4.46
N ARG A 362 3.60 15.62 -4.27
CA ARG A 362 3.22 16.66 -5.24
C ARG A 362 4.36 17.66 -5.46
N THR A 363 5.03 18.11 -4.40
CA THR A 363 6.12 19.09 -4.52
C THR A 363 7.27 18.52 -5.34
N VAL A 364 7.68 17.28 -5.05
CA VAL A 364 8.75 16.59 -5.78
C VAL A 364 8.35 16.41 -7.23
N LEU A 365 7.20 15.78 -7.51
CA LEU A 365 6.76 15.49 -8.87
C LEU A 365 6.55 16.76 -9.71
N ASN A 366 6.09 17.87 -9.12
CA ASN A 366 5.96 19.14 -9.85
C ASN A 366 7.31 19.83 -10.12
N GLY A 367 8.36 19.46 -9.38
CA GLY A 367 9.72 19.97 -9.56
C GLY A 367 10.53 19.23 -10.63
N LEU A 368 10.07 18.05 -11.06
CA LEU A 368 10.79 17.21 -12.01
C LEU A 368 10.55 17.59 -13.48
N ARG A 369 11.37 16.97 -14.33
CA ARG A 369 11.23 16.98 -15.79
C ARG A 369 11.30 15.55 -16.30
N ASP A 370 10.53 15.26 -17.34
CA ASP A 370 10.62 13.98 -18.02
C ASP A 370 11.83 13.90 -18.97
N ALA A 371 12.03 12.74 -19.59
CA ALA A 371 13.11 12.51 -20.55
C ALA A 371 13.11 13.47 -21.77
N SER A 372 11.98 14.15 -22.06
CA SER A 372 11.90 15.17 -23.12
C SER A 372 12.24 16.58 -22.62
N GLY A 373 12.47 16.75 -21.31
CA GLY A 373 12.70 18.01 -20.64
C GLY A 373 11.43 18.78 -20.27
N ALA A 374 10.24 18.21 -20.53
CA ALA A 374 8.97 18.83 -20.16
C ALA A 374 8.74 18.71 -18.65
N ARG A 375 8.17 19.76 -18.04
CA ARG A 375 7.78 19.73 -16.63
C ARG A 375 6.76 18.62 -16.38
N THR A 376 6.85 18.02 -15.20
CA THR A 376 5.91 17.02 -14.72
C THR A 376 4.95 17.65 -13.72
N GLU A 377 3.83 16.98 -13.50
CA GLU A 377 2.79 17.38 -12.56
C GLU A 377 2.23 16.13 -11.91
N PHE A 378 1.85 16.18 -10.63
CA PHE A 378 1.38 14.99 -9.92
C PHE A 378 0.23 14.28 -10.66
N GLY A 379 -0.78 15.04 -11.11
CA GLY A 379 -1.89 14.50 -11.89
C GLY A 379 -1.47 13.76 -13.15
N ARG A 380 -0.50 14.33 -13.88
CA ARG A 380 0.07 13.72 -15.08
C ARG A 380 0.73 12.38 -14.76
N GLU A 381 1.46 12.30 -13.64
CA GLU A 381 2.15 11.07 -13.26
C GLU A 381 1.19 10.00 -12.73
N LEU A 382 0.19 10.37 -11.94
CA LEU A 382 -0.84 9.42 -11.50
C LEU A 382 -1.63 8.85 -12.70
N ALA A 383 -1.98 9.68 -13.68
CA ALA A 383 -2.59 9.20 -14.93
C ALA A 383 -1.62 8.34 -15.78
N GLY A 384 -0.32 8.67 -15.75
CA GLY A 384 0.74 7.92 -16.43
C GLY A 384 0.97 6.54 -15.85
N PHE A 385 0.91 6.43 -14.52
CA PHE A 385 0.92 5.17 -13.77
C PHE A 385 -0.27 4.28 -14.16
N ALA A 386 -1.49 4.81 -14.12
CA ALA A 386 -2.67 4.06 -14.55
C ALA A 386 -2.60 3.62 -16.02
N ALA A 387 -2.00 4.43 -16.88
CA ALA A 387 -1.73 4.07 -18.27
C ALA A 387 -0.69 2.95 -18.39
N ALA A 388 0.41 2.99 -17.63
CA ALA A 388 1.41 1.92 -17.59
C ALA A 388 0.79 0.59 -17.14
N ASN A 389 -0.07 0.65 -16.12
CA ASN A 389 -0.78 -0.50 -15.56
C ASN A 389 -1.73 -1.20 -16.55
N GLN A 390 -2.16 -0.56 -17.64
CA GLN A 390 -2.99 -1.22 -18.66
C GLN A 390 -2.22 -2.24 -19.50
N VAL A 391 -0.92 -2.05 -19.68
CA VAL A 391 -0.05 -2.96 -20.43
C VAL A 391 1.29 -3.08 -19.69
N PRO A 392 1.32 -3.69 -18.48
CA PRO A 392 2.50 -3.68 -17.62
C PRO A 392 3.74 -4.23 -18.33
N ALA A 393 3.59 -5.31 -19.10
CA ALA A 393 4.66 -5.94 -19.88
C ALA A 393 5.36 -5.02 -20.90
N ALA A 394 4.82 -3.84 -21.19
CA ALA A 394 5.44 -2.86 -22.07
C ALA A 394 6.14 -1.70 -21.31
N PHE A 395 5.92 -1.58 -20.01
CA PHE A 395 6.22 -0.38 -19.24
C PHE A 395 6.84 -0.59 -17.88
N TYR A 396 6.96 -1.85 -17.43
CA TYR A 396 7.76 -2.26 -16.28
C TYR A 396 8.75 -3.32 -16.73
N ASP A 397 9.96 -3.32 -16.19
CA ASP A 397 11.00 -4.31 -16.51
C ASP A 397 10.52 -5.74 -16.21
N GLU A 398 9.80 -5.91 -15.10
CA GLU A 398 9.19 -7.18 -14.69
C GLU A 398 7.69 -7.27 -15.01
N GLY A 399 7.17 -6.34 -15.82
CA GLY A 399 5.74 -6.21 -16.09
C GLY A 399 5.09 -7.40 -16.80
N SER A 400 5.88 -8.33 -17.33
CA SER A 400 5.38 -9.56 -17.95
C SER A 400 4.73 -10.53 -16.95
N SER A 401 5.09 -10.46 -15.67
CA SER A 401 4.48 -11.22 -14.57
C SER A 401 3.28 -10.51 -13.94
N TYR A 402 3.02 -9.24 -14.29
CA TYR A 402 1.94 -8.47 -13.70
C TYR A 402 0.66 -8.61 -14.53
N THR A 403 -0.47 -8.77 -13.84
CA THR A 403 -1.77 -8.73 -14.52
C THR A 403 -2.13 -7.28 -14.87
N GLY A 404 -2.48 -7.04 -16.13
CA GLY A 404 -2.89 -5.71 -16.57
C GLY A 404 -4.15 -5.23 -15.86
N ALA A 405 -4.16 -3.95 -15.49
CA ALA A 405 -5.24 -3.30 -14.77
C ALA A 405 -6.58 -3.42 -15.50
N PRO A 406 -7.69 -3.55 -14.76
CA PRO A 406 -9.01 -3.45 -15.35
C PRO A 406 -9.24 -2.04 -15.95
N VAL A 407 -10.21 -1.96 -16.85
CA VAL A 407 -10.71 -0.68 -17.35
C VAL A 407 -12.03 -0.36 -16.65
N ASN A 408 -12.22 0.90 -16.28
CA ASN A 408 -13.48 1.34 -15.67
C ASN A 408 -14.62 1.38 -16.73
N ALA A 409 -14.27 1.59 -18.01
CA ALA A 409 -15.23 1.51 -19.11
C ALA A 409 -14.57 1.07 -20.42
N GLY A 410 -15.32 0.35 -21.27
CA GLY A 410 -14.86 -0.09 -22.60
C GLY A 410 -15.90 0.14 -23.69
N TYR A 411 -15.47 0.66 -24.84
CA TYR A 411 -16.35 0.98 -25.97
C TYR A 411 -15.79 0.49 -27.31
N ALA A 412 -16.63 -0.25 -28.04
CA ALA A 412 -16.43 -0.55 -29.45
C ALA A 412 -16.94 0.63 -30.28
N VAL A 413 -16.04 1.38 -30.91
CA VAL A 413 -16.36 2.59 -31.67
C VAL A 413 -16.49 2.25 -33.15
N SER A 414 -17.67 2.50 -33.71
CA SER A 414 -17.99 2.27 -35.13
C SER A 414 -17.63 3.47 -36.01
N LYS A 415 -17.89 3.37 -37.33
CA LYS A 415 -17.75 4.47 -38.31
C LYS A 415 -18.80 5.59 -38.13
N SER A 416 -19.68 5.50 -37.12
CA SER A 416 -20.70 6.51 -36.85
C SER A 416 -20.11 7.88 -36.52
N THR A 417 -20.79 8.95 -36.93
CA THR A 417 -20.47 10.32 -36.51
C THR A 417 -21.05 10.67 -35.14
N THR A 418 -21.93 9.82 -34.60
CA THR A 418 -22.48 9.99 -33.24
C THR A 418 -21.38 9.67 -32.22
N PRO A 419 -20.99 10.63 -31.36
CA PRO A 419 -19.97 10.38 -30.35
C PRO A 419 -20.44 9.39 -29.28
N VAL A 420 -19.50 8.62 -28.74
CA VAL A 420 -19.65 7.98 -27.43
C VAL A 420 -19.50 9.08 -26.37
N SER A 421 -20.62 9.51 -25.80
CA SER A 421 -20.67 10.57 -24.77
C SER A 421 -20.83 9.97 -23.38
N ARG A 422 -19.96 10.34 -22.44
CA ARG A 422 -19.97 9.85 -21.05
C ARG A 422 -19.71 10.96 -20.05
N ARG A 423 -20.21 10.73 -18.84
CA ARG A 423 -19.89 11.49 -17.65
C ARG A 423 -19.52 10.50 -16.56
N PHE A 424 -18.46 10.77 -15.83
CA PHE A 424 -17.99 9.94 -14.73
C PHE A 424 -17.31 10.82 -13.69
N SER A 425 -17.27 10.32 -12.45
CA SER A 425 -16.52 10.91 -11.35
C SER A 425 -15.23 10.15 -11.14
N VAL A 426 -14.20 10.85 -10.68
CA VAL A 426 -12.91 10.28 -10.30
C VAL A 426 -12.63 10.69 -8.86
N PRO A 427 -12.72 9.76 -7.88
CA PRO A 427 -12.39 10.05 -6.49
C PRO A 427 -10.98 10.60 -6.31
N GLN A 428 -10.74 11.35 -5.23
CA GLN A 428 -9.40 11.89 -4.91
C GLN A 428 -8.37 10.75 -4.83
N GLN A 429 -7.13 11.02 -5.27
CA GLN A 429 -6.03 10.05 -5.40
C GLN A 429 -6.31 8.78 -6.22
N THR A 430 -7.33 8.77 -7.07
CA THR A 430 -7.64 7.61 -7.95
C THR A 430 -7.48 7.92 -9.44
N THR A 431 -7.68 6.87 -10.25
CA THR A 431 -7.71 6.97 -11.70
C THR A 431 -8.92 6.30 -12.33
N TYR A 432 -9.30 6.78 -13.51
CA TYR A 432 -10.39 6.22 -14.31
C TYR A 432 -9.92 6.02 -15.74
N THR A 433 -9.87 4.77 -16.20
CA THR A 433 -9.39 4.40 -17.53
C THR A 433 -10.53 3.95 -18.44
N VAL A 434 -10.61 4.59 -19.62
CA VAL A 434 -11.56 4.25 -20.68
C VAL A 434 -10.84 3.61 -21.85
N ARG A 435 -11.30 2.43 -22.29
CA ARG A 435 -10.81 1.74 -23.49
C ARG A 435 -11.71 1.99 -24.69
N PHE A 436 -11.10 2.33 -25.82
CA PHE A 436 -11.75 2.46 -27.12
C PHE A 436 -11.15 1.44 -28.10
N GLN A 437 -12.01 0.68 -28.77
CA GLN A 437 -11.61 -0.31 -29.77
C GLN A 437 -12.30 0.01 -31.11
N PRO A 438 -11.56 0.10 -32.24
CA PRO A 438 -12.18 0.22 -33.55
C PRO A 438 -13.03 -1.03 -33.88
N SER A 439 -14.30 -0.86 -34.23
CA SER A 439 -15.23 -1.96 -34.55
C SER A 439 -15.82 -1.89 -35.97
N PHE A 440 -15.05 -1.34 -36.91
CA PHE A 440 -15.48 -1.15 -38.30
C PHE A 440 -14.36 -1.49 -39.28
N SER A 441 -14.69 -1.62 -40.56
CA SER A 441 -13.72 -1.71 -41.66
C SER A 441 -13.79 -0.44 -42.51
N ALA A 442 -12.64 0.05 -42.95
CA ALA A 442 -12.56 1.23 -43.81
C ALA A 442 -11.38 1.14 -44.81
N PRO A 443 -11.47 0.26 -45.81
CA PRO A 443 -10.42 0.12 -46.82
C PRO A 443 -10.22 1.44 -47.58
N GLY A 444 -8.97 1.86 -47.76
CA GLY A 444 -8.62 3.08 -48.51
C GLY A 444 -8.91 4.40 -47.78
N GLU A 445 -9.46 4.37 -46.56
CA GLU A 445 -9.74 5.57 -45.77
C GLU A 445 -8.86 5.64 -44.51
N ARG A 446 -8.52 6.85 -44.07
CA ARG A 446 -7.74 7.09 -42.84
C ARG A 446 -8.63 7.57 -41.70
N TYR A 447 -8.45 6.96 -40.53
CA TYR A 447 -9.23 7.25 -39.32
C TYR A 447 -8.35 7.55 -38.11
N ARG A 448 -8.83 8.48 -37.30
CA ARG A 448 -8.28 8.84 -35.99
C ARG A 448 -9.42 8.96 -34.98
N LEU A 449 -9.13 8.74 -33.71
CA LEU A 449 -10.08 8.99 -32.64
C LEU A 449 -10.02 10.47 -32.31
N ARG A 450 -11.12 11.18 -32.49
CA ARG A 450 -11.28 12.51 -31.90
C ARG A 450 -11.86 12.33 -30.51
N LEU A 451 -11.04 12.64 -29.51
CA LEU A 451 -11.41 12.65 -28.11
C LEU A 451 -11.61 14.09 -27.67
N ARG A 452 -12.75 14.41 -27.08
CA ARG A 452 -13.02 15.71 -26.46
C ARG A 452 -13.46 15.47 -25.03
N PHE A 453 -12.87 16.15 -24.07
CA PHE A 453 -13.26 16.00 -22.67
C PHE A 453 -13.13 17.30 -21.88
N SER A 454 -13.93 17.43 -20.82
CA SER A 454 -13.78 18.52 -19.86
C SER A 454 -12.71 18.18 -18.83
N THR A 455 -11.86 19.15 -18.53
CA THR A 455 -10.86 19.05 -17.47
C THR A 455 -11.43 19.69 -16.19
N PRO A 456 -11.37 19.00 -15.03
CA PRO A 456 -11.70 19.60 -13.73
C PRO A 456 -10.85 20.83 -13.39
N ALA A 457 -11.15 21.47 -12.26
CA ALA A 457 -10.38 22.62 -11.79
C ALA A 457 -8.90 22.25 -11.58
N VAL A 458 -7.98 23.13 -11.96
CA VAL A 458 -6.52 22.90 -11.83
C VAL A 458 -6.10 22.58 -10.39
N ALA A 459 -6.82 23.10 -9.39
CA ALA A 459 -6.56 22.84 -7.98
C ALA A 459 -6.73 21.35 -7.58
N THR A 460 -7.47 20.57 -8.38
CA THR A 460 -7.64 19.11 -8.22
C THR A 460 -6.46 18.31 -8.80
N SER A 461 -5.45 19.00 -9.35
CA SER A 461 -4.32 18.41 -10.10
C SER A 461 -4.78 17.34 -11.11
N PRO A 462 -5.64 17.68 -12.09
CA PRO A 462 -6.15 16.69 -13.03
C PRO A 462 -5.04 16.16 -13.93
N GLY A 463 -5.16 14.91 -14.35
CA GLY A 463 -4.22 14.27 -15.27
C GLY A 463 -4.93 13.54 -16.39
N ALA A 464 -4.28 13.45 -17.56
CA ALA A 464 -4.72 12.53 -18.61
C ALA A 464 -3.53 11.93 -19.37
N PHE A 465 -3.61 10.62 -19.63
CA PHE A 465 -2.58 9.87 -20.34
C PHE A 465 -3.23 8.90 -21.32
N VAL A 466 -2.53 8.59 -22.42
CA VAL A 466 -3.01 7.63 -23.43
C VAL A 466 -2.03 6.49 -23.61
N VAL A 467 -2.57 5.29 -23.80
CA VAL A 467 -1.87 4.14 -24.38
C VAL A 467 -2.57 3.71 -25.66
N VAL A 468 -1.81 3.57 -26.75
CA VAL A 468 -2.27 2.99 -28.01
C VAL A 468 -1.58 1.65 -28.20
N GLN A 469 -2.37 0.59 -28.21
CA GLN A 469 -1.93 -0.76 -28.52
C GLN A 469 -2.27 -1.09 -29.96
N TYR A 470 -1.26 -1.45 -30.76
CA TYR A 470 -1.40 -1.81 -32.16
C TYR A 470 -1.55 -3.33 -32.34
N THR A 471 -2.12 -3.75 -33.47
CA THR A 471 -2.35 -5.17 -33.80
C THR A 471 -1.06 -5.95 -34.05
N ASN A 472 0.02 -5.26 -34.39
CA ASN A 472 1.37 -5.84 -34.55
C ASN A 472 2.14 -5.99 -33.22
N GLY A 473 1.50 -5.71 -32.07
CA GLY A 473 2.13 -5.78 -30.75
C GLY A 473 2.86 -4.51 -30.32
N THR A 474 3.03 -3.51 -31.19
CA THR A 474 3.60 -2.22 -30.78
C THR A 474 2.69 -1.53 -29.77
N VAL A 475 3.26 -0.94 -28.72
CA VAL A 475 2.55 -0.13 -27.73
C VAL A 475 3.19 1.26 -27.71
N LYS A 476 2.36 2.31 -27.68
CA LYS A 476 2.82 3.69 -27.52
C LYS A 476 2.07 4.35 -26.37
N ARG A 477 2.77 5.07 -25.51
CA ARG A 477 2.15 5.90 -24.45
C ARG A 477 2.49 7.37 -24.61
N GLY A 478 1.66 8.25 -24.08
CA GLY A 478 1.95 9.69 -24.03
C GLY A 478 0.99 10.47 -23.14
N ALA A 479 1.51 11.53 -22.52
CA ALA A 479 0.69 12.46 -21.76
C ALA A 479 -0.22 13.28 -22.69
N ILE A 480 -1.44 13.57 -22.24
CA ILE A 480 -2.34 14.49 -22.94
C ILE A 480 -2.21 15.87 -22.29
N SER A 481 -1.78 16.86 -23.07
CA SER A 481 -1.73 18.25 -22.58
C SER A 481 -3.14 18.77 -22.34
N LEU A 482 -3.43 19.10 -21.08
CA LEU A 482 -4.74 19.58 -20.67
C LEU A 482 -4.91 21.07 -20.99
N LYS A 483 -6.13 21.44 -21.38
CA LYS A 483 -6.55 22.84 -21.56
C LYS A 483 -7.65 23.18 -20.58
N THR A 484 -7.66 24.42 -20.09
CA THR A 484 -8.76 24.92 -19.26
C THR A 484 -10.08 24.77 -20.00
N GLY A 485 -11.07 24.19 -19.31
CA GLY A 485 -12.37 23.89 -19.90
C GLY A 485 -12.34 22.59 -20.71
N THR A 486 -12.23 22.69 -22.03
CA THR A 486 -12.30 21.52 -22.94
C THR A 486 -10.95 21.21 -23.59
N THR A 487 -10.49 19.98 -23.42
CA THR A 487 -9.36 19.41 -24.16
C THR A 487 -9.88 18.64 -25.38
N THR A 488 -9.23 18.79 -26.54
CA THR A 488 -9.48 17.95 -27.74
C THR A 488 -8.17 17.32 -28.18
N GLN A 489 -8.16 16.00 -28.26
CA GLN A 489 -7.01 15.20 -28.65
C GLN A 489 -7.36 14.33 -29.86
N TYR A 490 -6.40 14.17 -30.76
CA TYR A 490 -6.50 13.24 -31.89
C TYR A 490 -5.53 12.08 -31.66
N LEU A 491 -6.06 10.86 -31.67
CA LEU A 491 -5.30 9.64 -31.36
C LEU A 491 -5.35 8.67 -32.54
N ALA A 492 -4.31 7.85 -32.68
CA ALA A 492 -4.28 6.79 -33.68
C ALA A 492 -5.48 5.84 -33.48
N PHE A 493 -6.24 5.57 -34.53
CA PHE A 493 -7.45 4.76 -34.46
C PHE A 493 -7.78 4.09 -35.80
N GLN A 494 -6.76 3.75 -36.57
CA GLN A 494 -6.93 3.12 -37.87
C GLN A 494 -7.42 1.68 -37.69
N PRO A 495 -8.58 1.30 -38.25
CA PRO A 495 -9.06 -0.08 -38.16
C PRO A 495 -8.10 -1.09 -38.78
N GLY A 496 -7.94 -2.24 -38.14
CA GLY A 496 -6.99 -3.28 -38.53
C GLY A 496 -5.54 -3.02 -38.12
N GLN A 497 -5.18 -1.79 -37.73
CA GLN A 497 -3.84 -1.43 -37.24
C GLN A 497 -3.83 -1.13 -35.73
N VAL A 498 -4.88 -0.49 -35.22
CA VAL A 498 -5.03 -0.19 -33.79
C VAL A 498 -5.94 -1.24 -33.16
N ARG A 499 -5.45 -1.89 -32.11
CA ARG A 499 -6.20 -2.85 -31.31
C ARG A 499 -7.01 -2.14 -30.23
N ASN A 500 -6.36 -1.33 -29.41
CA ASN A 500 -6.98 -0.62 -28.30
C ASN A 500 -6.37 0.78 -28.14
N VAL A 501 -7.19 1.73 -27.69
CA VAL A 501 -6.75 3.02 -27.16
C VAL A 501 -7.29 3.14 -25.74
N TYR A 502 -6.40 3.20 -24.76
CA TYR A 502 -6.72 3.43 -23.36
C TYR A 502 -6.48 4.91 -23.05
N VAL A 503 -7.42 5.55 -22.38
CA VAL A 503 -7.26 6.91 -21.88
C VAL A 503 -7.53 6.91 -20.39
N SER A 504 -6.50 7.21 -19.61
CA SER A 504 -6.53 7.25 -18.16
C SER A 504 -6.67 8.70 -17.70
N PHE A 505 -7.61 8.96 -16.81
CA PHE A 505 -7.86 10.25 -16.17
C PHE A 505 -7.53 10.13 -14.68
N ALA A 506 -6.97 11.18 -14.09
CA ALA A 506 -6.60 11.17 -12.67
C ALA A 506 -7.19 12.36 -11.92
N ASN A 507 -7.43 12.15 -10.62
CA ASN A 507 -7.67 13.20 -9.65
C ASN A 507 -6.56 13.11 -8.59
N ALA A 508 -5.46 13.85 -8.79
CA ALA A 508 -4.32 13.80 -7.86
C ALA A 508 -4.38 14.95 -6.83
N SER A 509 -5.58 15.34 -6.40
CA SER A 509 -5.72 16.44 -5.44
C SER A 509 -5.01 16.11 -4.14
N SER A 510 -4.12 17.00 -3.71
CA SER A 510 -3.45 16.94 -2.41
C SER A 510 -4.16 17.79 -1.35
N ARG A 511 -5.43 18.17 -1.58
CA ARG A 511 -6.18 19.04 -0.68
C ARG A 511 -7.07 18.21 0.24
N LEU A 512 -6.67 18.19 1.50
CA LEU A 512 -7.34 17.47 2.59
C LEU A 512 -7.66 18.45 3.72
N VAL A 513 -8.73 18.16 4.46
CA VAL A 513 -8.92 18.69 5.81
C VAL A 513 -8.35 17.64 6.74
N CYS A 514 -7.17 17.88 7.34
CA CYS A 514 -6.50 16.91 8.21
C CYS A 514 -7.22 16.71 9.56
N ASN A 515 -6.80 15.66 10.29
CA ASN A 515 -7.30 15.33 11.63
C ASN A 515 -8.82 15.10 11.65
N GLN A 516 -9.33 14.32 10.70
CA GLN A 516 -10.74 13.93 10.59
C GLN A 516 -10.92 12.42 10.82
N ASP A 517 -9.92 11.76 11.43
CA ASP A 517 -9.93 10.34 11.78
C ASP A 517 -10.26 9.41 10.59
N THR A 518 -9.70 9.70 9.41
CA THR A 518 -9.81 8.82 8.22
C THR A 518 -8.52 8.03 7.98
N ALA A 519 -8.58 6.99 7.15
CA ALA A 519 -7.41 6.21 6.72
C ALA A 519 -6.52 6.92 5.67
N ARG A 520 -6.79 8.18 5.33
CA ARG A 520 -6.07 8.96 4.29
C ARG A 520 -4.82 9.64 4.87
N ALA A 521 -4.02 10.23 3.99
CA ALA A 521 -2.96 11.15 4.39
C ALA A 521 -3.46 12.21 5.40
N CYS A 522 -2.66 12.48 6.43
CA CYS A 522 -2.96 13.28 7.62
C CYS A 522 -4.28 12.99 8.33
N GLY A 523 -4.81 11.78 8.18
CA GLY A 523 -6.14 11.42 8.67
C GLY A 523 -7.26 12.25 8.04
N GLY A 524 -7.04 12.77 6.83
CA GLY A 524 -7.82 13.88 6.31
C GLY A 524 -8.99 13.50 5.40
N GLU A 525 -10.04 14.32 5.44
CA GLU A 525 -11.12 14.23 4.46
C GLU A 525 -10.78 14.98 3.16
N PRO A 526 -11.02 14.39 1.98
CA PRO A 526 -10.71 15.02 0.69
C PRO A 526 -11.63 16.21 0.40
N VAL A 527 -11.02 17.36 0.05
CA VAL A 527 -11.77 18.57 -0.37
C VAL A 527 -12.32 18.43 -1.80
N ASP A 528 -11.62 17.65 -2.63
CA ASP A 528 -11.89 17.50 -4.06
C ASP A 528 -12.24 16.06 -4.42
N ASP A 529 -13.19 15.47 -3.71
CA ASP A 529 -13.62 14.14 -4.05
C ASP A 529 -14.56 14.11 -5.26
N ASP A 530 -14.63 12.96 -5.93
CA ASP A 530 -15.55 12.69 -7.05
C ASP A 530 -15.56 13.76 -8.16
N VAL A 531 -14.38 14.22 -8.58
CA VAL A 531 -14.29 15.27 -9.61
C VAL A 531 -14.84 14.77 -10.95
N ARG A 532 -15.67 15.59 -11.58
CA ARG A 532 -16.42 15.17 -12.77
C ARG A 532 -15.65 15.39 -14.05
N TYR A 533 -15.59 14.35 -14.87
CA TYR A 533 -15.15 14.40 -16.26
C TYR A 533 -16.35 14.21 -17.20
N THR A 534 -16.32 14.90 -18.33
CA THR A 534 -17.19 14.64 -19.47
C THR A 534 -16.34 14.22 -20.64
N LEU A 535 -16.80 13.28 -21.45
CA LEU A 535 -16.01 12.64 -22.50
C LEU A 535 -16.87 12.39 -23.74
N ASP A 536 -16.41 12.86 -24.90
CA ASP A 536 -16.97 12.58 -26.21
C ASP A 536 -15.88 11.96 -27.10
N ALA A 537 -16.12 10.76 -27.59
CA ALA A 537 -15.19 10.06 -28.46
C ALA A 537 -15.86 9.67 -29.79
N VAL A 538 -15.23 9.97 -30.93
CA VAL A 538 -15.75 9.60 -32.25
C VAL A 538 -14.62 9.20 -33.20
N ALA A 539 -14.87 8.18 -34.03
CA ALA A 539 -13.98 7.85 -35.14
C ALA A 539 -14.16 8.91 -36.25
N GLN A 540 -13.08 9.65 -36.54
CA GLN A 540 -13.10 10.72 -37.52
C GLN A 540 -12.20 10.39 -38.71
N ARG A 541 -12.77 10.51 -39.92
CA ARG A 541 -12.02 10.46 -41.18
C ARG A 541 -11.20 11.75 -41.36
N TYR A 542 -9.97 11.66 -41.85
CA TYR A 542 -9.09 12.81 -42.09
C TYR A 542 -8.19 12.63 -43.32
#